data_AF-A0A6C1NQ34-F1
#
_entry.id   AF-A0A6C1NQ34-F1
#
_cell.length_a   1.000
_cell.length_b   1.000
_cell.length_c   1.000
_cell.angle_alpha   90.00
_cell.angle_beta   90.00
_cell.angle_gamma   90.00
#
_symmetry.space_group_name_H-M   'P 1'
#
loop_
_entity.id
_entity.type
_entity.pdbx_description
1 polymer ?
#
loop_
_entity_poly.entity_id
_entity_poly.type
_entity_poly.pdbx_seq_one_letter_code
_entity_poly.pdbx_strand_id
1 'polypeptide(L)'
;MAIETTPLGIVLIILVMGLVTLLTRLGGALLMAYVPLNRRVESFISAMASSVLIAIVVPMAFAGDLGARAALLATLVVMLITGRALPAIAAGLAAAAMVRQLF
;
A
#
# COMPACT_ATOMS: atom_id res chain seq x y z
N MET A 1 15.96 14.93 -18.91
CA MET A 1 16.25 13.50 -19.06
C MET A 1 14.99 12.74 -18.68
N ALA A 2 14.01 12.76 -19.57
CA ALA A 2 12.72 12.10 -19.38
C ALA A 2 12.81 10.74 -20.06
N ILE A 3 12.55 9.68 -19.31
CA ILE A 3 12.36 8.35 -19.90
C ILE A 3 11.14 8.49 -20.80
N GLU A 4 11.33 8.33 -22.11
CA GLU A 4 10.19 8.32 -23.03
C GLU A 4 9.23 7.21 -22.58
N THR A 5 7.96 7.53 -22.43
CA THR A 5 6.88 6.55 -22.12
C THR A 5 6.57 5.68 -23.35
N THR A 6 7.61 5.22 -24.03
CA THR A 6 7.52 4.16 -25.03
C THR A 6 7.20 2.84 -24.32
N PRO A 7 6.58 1.85 -25.00
CA PRO A 7 6.22 0.57 -24.39
C PRO A 7 7.42 -0.12 -23.71
N LEU A 8 8.60 -0.04 -24.34
CA LEU A 8 9.85 -0.55 -23.77
C LEU A 8 10.32 0.26 -22.55
N GLY A 9 10.17 1.58 -22.56
CA GLY A 9 10.46 2.45 -21.43
C GLY A 9 9.60 2.14 -20.20
N ILE A 10 8.31 1.86 -20.38
CA ILE A 10 7.39 1.48 -19.29
C ILE A 10 7.81 0.16 -18.66
N VAL A 11 8.11 -0.86 -19.47
CA VAL A 11 8.57 -2.17 -18.95
C VAL A 11 9.87 -2.02 -18.17
N LEU A 12 10.81 -1.22 -18.68
CA LEU A 12 12.07 -0.95 -18.00
C LEU A 12 11.84 -0.23 -16.66
N ILE A 13 10.93 0.75 -16.60
CA ILE A 13 10.56 1.44 -15.35
C ILE A 13 9.98 0.46 -14.33
N ILE A 14 9.02 -0.39 -14.73
CA ILE A 14 8.41 -1.38 -13.82
C ILE A 14 9.48 -2.34 -13.29
N LEU A 15 10.40 -2.79 -14.16
CA LEU A 15 11.48 -3.70 -13.78
C LEU A 15 12.41 -3.03 -12.77
N VAL A 16 12.81 -1.77 -12.99
CA VAL A 16 13.63 -1.00 -12.05
C VAL A 16 12.91 -0.77 -10.72
N MET A 17 11.64 -0.35 -10.74
CA MET A 17 10.85 -0.17 -9.52
C MET A 17 10.73 -1.47 -8.73
N GLY A 18 10.45 -2.59 -9.41
CA GLY A 18 10.38 -3.91 -8.80
C GLY A 18 11.71 -4.34 -8.18
N LEU A 19 12.81 -4.12 -8.89
CA LEU A 19 14.16 -4.46 -8.42
C LEU A 19 14.53 -3.64 -7.18
N VAL A 20 14.31 -2.32 -7.20
CA VAL A 20 14.54 -1.44 -6.04
C VAL A 20 13.65 -1.84 -4.85
N THR A 21 12.40 -2.19 -5.10
CA THR A 21 11.48 -2.68 -4.04
C THR A 21 12.00 -3.97 -3.40
N LEU A 22 12.47 -4.92 -4.23
CA LEU A 22 13.02 -6.17 -3.74
C LEU A 22 14.29 -5.94 -2.91
N LEU A 23 15.20 -5.09 -3.41
CA LEU A 23 16.44 -4.74 -2.72
C LEU A 23 16.20 -4.05 -1.38
N THR A 24 15.28 -3.09 -1.32
CA THR A 24 14.96 -2.40 -0.05
C THR A 24 14.30 -3.35 0.96
N ARG A 25 13.44 -4.26 0.50
CA ARG A 25 12.78 -5.24 1.37
C ARG A 25 13.73 -6.31 1.90
N LEU A 26 14.56 -6.88 1.02
CA LEU A 26 15.57 -7.89 1.39
C LEU A 26 16.70 -7.25 2.21
N GLY A 27 17.14 -6.05 1.82
CA GLY A 27 18.17 -5.28 2.53
C GLY A 27 17.76 -4.94 3.96
N GLY A 28 16.50 -4.55 4.18
CA GLY A 28 15.96 -4.32 5.53
C GLY A 28 15.98 -5.57 6.40
N ALA A 29 15.58 -6.73 5.85
CA ALA A 29 15.61 -8.01 6.57
C ALA A 29 17.04 -8.45 6.92
N LEU A 30 17.99 -8.25 6.00
CA LEU A 30 19.41 -8.51 6.25
C LEU A 30 19.97 -7.56 7.32
N LEU A 31 19.64 -6.26 7.27
CA LEU A 31 20.10 -5.29 8.27
C LEU A 31 19.57 -5.60 9.67
N MET A 32 18.32 -6.05 9.78
CA MET A 32 17.70 -6.46 11.05
C MET A 32 18.43 -7.65 11.70
N ALA A 33 19.17 -8.46 10.91
CA ALA A 33 20.01 -9.52 11.45
C ALA A 33 21.31 -8.99 12.09
N TYR A 34 21.78 -7.81 11.68
CA TYR A 34 23.04 -7.22 12.16
C TYR A 34 22.86 -6.09 13.18
N VAL A 35 21.70 -5.40 13.19
CA VAL A 35 21.44 -4.26 14.07
C VAL A 35 20.49 -4.67 15.20
N PRO A 36 20.94 -4.70 16.47
CA PRO A 36 20.07 -5.02 17.59
C PRO A 36 19.05 -3.88 17.80
N LEU A 37 17.76 -4.22 17.76
CA LEU A 37 16.69 -3.27 18.07
C LEU A 37 16.61 -3.03 19.58
N ASN A 38 16.81 -1.78 20.00
CA ASN A 38 16.56 -1.36 21.37
C ASN A 38 15.05 -1.14 21.59
N ARG A 39 14.53 -1.31 22.82
CA ARG A 39 13.10 -1.14 23.16
C ARG A 39 12.49 0.18 22.69
N ARG A 40 13.30 1.26 22.67
CA ARG A 40 12.86 2.57 22.16
C ARG A 40 12.60 2.56 20.65
N VAL A 41 13.44 1.87 19.88
CA VAL A 41 13.31 1.75 18.42
C VAL A 41 12.16 0.83 18.06
N GLU A 42 11.99 -0.28 18.78
CA GLU A 42 10.85 -1.18 18.60
C GLU A 42 9.51 -0.47 18.86
N SER A 43 9.42 0.29 19.96
CA SER A 43 8.26 1.13 20.26
C SER A 43 7.99 2.15 19.15
N PHE A 44 9.03 2.83 18.66
CA PHE A 44 8.92 3.75 17.53
C PHE A 44 8.38 3.05 16.26
N ILE A 45 8.93 1.91 15.88
CA ILE A 45 8.49 1.15 14.69
C ILE A 45 7.03 0.70 14.85
N SER A 46 6.65 0.22 16.03
CA SER A 46 5.27 -0.21 16.30
C SER A 46 4.27 0.96 16.18
N ALA A 47 4.65 2.16 16.64
CA ALA A 47 3.85 3.38 16.53
C ALA A 47 3.81 3.94 15.10
N MET A 48 4.89 3.76 14.32
CA MET A 48 4.95 4.19 12.93
C MET A 48 3.89 3.51 12.05
N ALA A 49 3.64 2.22 12.26
CA ALA A 49 2.68 1.47 11.45
C ALA A 49 1.26 2.06 11.51
N SER A 50 0.78 2.41 12.71
CA SER A 50 -0.54 3.02 12.87
C SER A 50 -0.56 4.49 12.42
N SER A 51 0.50 5.24 12.70
CA SER A 51 0.62 6.65 12.28
C SER A 51 0.60 6.82 10.76
N VAL A 52 1.41 6.03 10.05
CA VAL A 52 1.48 6.07 8.58
C VAL A 52 0.16 5.63 7.95
N LEU A 53 -0.47 4.58 8.50
CA LEU A 53 -1.78 4.14 8.02
C LEU A 53 -2.82 5.27 8.13
N ILE A 54 -2.91 5.93 9.28
CA ILE A 54 -3.84 7.06 9.47
C ILE A 54 -3.48 8.22 8.53
N ALA A 55 -2.19 8.55 8.42
CA ALA A 55 -1.71 9.65 7.57
C ALA A 55 -2.03 9.46 6.08
N ILE A 56 -2.16 8.22 5.62
CA ILE A 56 -2.51 7.91 4.23
C ILE A 56 -4.03 7.71 4.08
N VAL A 57 -4.65 6.93 4.96
CA VAL A 57 -6.06 6.51 4.83
C VAL A 57 -7.03 7.66 5.09
N VAL A 58 -6.74 8.53 6.07
CA VAL A 58 -7.63 9.66 6.41
C VAL A 58 -7.77 10.65 5.25
N PRO A 59 -6.70 11.21 4.66
CA PRO A 59 -6.86 12.13 3.54
C PRO A 59 -7.48 11.43 2.33
N MET A 60 -7.19 10.14 2.10
CA MET A 60 -7.86 9.36 1.05
C MET A 60 -9.38 9.26 1.26
N ALA A 61 -9.86 9.16 2.50
CA ALA A 61 -11.29 9.12 2.79
C ALA A 61 -11.97 10.48 2.53
N PHE A 62 -11.31 11.59 2.89
CA PHE A 62 -11.88 12.93 2.77
C PHE A 62 -11.70 13.53 1.37
N ALA A 63 -10.50 13.48 0.80
CA ALA A 63 -10.18 14.03 -0.52
C ALA A 63 -10.41 13.04 -1.68
N GLY A 64 -10.61 11.76 -1.38
CA GLY A 64 -10.85 10.75 -2.39
C GLY A 64 -12.20 10.89 -3.09
N ASP A 65 -12.26 10.36 -4.30
CA ASP A 65 -13.45 10.22 -5.13
C ASP A 65 -14.49 9.29 -4.48
N LEU A 66 -15.73 9.33 -4.99
CA LEU A 66 -16.80 8.44 -4.50
C LEU A 66 -16.38 6.96 -4.57
N GLY A 67 -15.59 6.60 -5.60
CA GLY A 67 -14.98 5.28 -5.76
C GLY A 67 -13.98 4.93 -4.65
N ALA A 68 -13.12 5.86 -4.25
CA ALA A 68 -12.20 5.64 -3.13
C ALA A 68 -12.94 5.42 -1.81
N ARG A 69 -13.98 6.21 -1.52
CA ARG A 69 -14.79 6.05 -0.29
C ARG A 69 -15.52 4.71 -0.27
N ALA A 70 -16.13 4.32 -1.38
CA ALA A 70 -16.79 3.02 -1.51
C ALA A 70 -15.80 1.85 -1.36
N ALA A 71 -14.61 1.95 -1.95
CA ALA A 71 -13.57 0.94 -1.82
C ALA A 71 -13.07 0.79 -0.38
N LEU A 72 -12.86 1.90 0.33
CA LEU A 72 -12.47 1.87 1.75
C LEU A 72 -13.55 1.19 2.60
N LEU A 73 -14.82 1.52 2.40
CA LEU A 73 -15.94 0.89 3.11
C LEU A 73 -16.04 -0.60 2.80
N ALA A 74 -15.97 -1.00 1.53
CA ALA A 74 -16.02 -2.41 1.13
C ALA A 74 -14.84 -3.20 1.71
N THR A 75 -13.63 -2.64 1.66
CA THR A 75 -12.44 -3.24 2.27
C THR A 75 -12.63 -3.44 3.77
N LEU A 76 -13.14 -2.42 4.46
CA LEU A 76 -13.38 -2.47 5.91
C LEU A 76 -14.40 -3.58 6.25
N VAL A 77 -15.55 -3.60 5.57
CA VAL A 77 -16.61 -4.59 5.83
C VAL A 77 -16.11 -6.01 5.60
N VAL A 78 -15.43 -6.27 4.48
CA VAL A 78 -14.95 -7.62 4.16
C VAL A 78 -13.81 -8.03 5.08
N MET A 79 -12.95 -7.09 5.51
CA MET A 79 -11.92 -7.35 6.51
C MET A 79 -12.51 -7.74 7.86
N LEU A 80 -13.58 -7.07 8.30
CA LEU A 80 -14.26 -7.38 9.57
C LEU A 80 -14.93 -8.75 9.53
N ILE A 81 -15.51 -9.15 8.40
CA ILE A 81 -16.20 -10.44 8.25
C ILE A 81 -15.20 -11.60 8.10
N THR A 82 -14.17 -11.41 7.26
CA THR A 82 -13.29 -12.52 6.84
C THR A 82 -12.04 -12.64 7.72
N GLY A 83 -11.63 -11.56 8.39
CA GLY A 83 -10.38 -11.48 9.15
C GLY A 83 -9.10 -11.62 8.30
N ARG A 84 -9.24 -11.62 6.97
CA ARG A 84 -8.15 -11.84 6.01
C ARG A 84 -8.00 -10.62 5.10
N ALA A 85 -6.78 -10.10 4.97
CA ALA A 85 -6.50 -8.91 4.18
C ALA A 85 -6.70 -9.12 2.67
N LEU A 86 -6.33 -10.29 2.14
CA LEU A 86 -6.44 -10.59 0.70
C LEU A 86 -7.87 -10.45 0.14
N PRO A 87 -8.91 -11.10 0.71
CA PRO A 87 -10.27 -10.94 0.22
C PRO A 87 -10.81 -9.52 0.43
N ALA A 88 -10.38 -8.84 1.51
CA ALA A 88 -10.77 -7.46 1.76
C ALA A 88 -10.26 -6.50 0.68
N ILE A 89 -8.98 -6.59 0.32
CA ILE A 89 -8.37 -5.77 -0.72
C ILE A 89 -9.03 -6.05 -2.08
N ALA A 90 -9.30 -7.32 -2.40
CA ALA A 90 -9.97 -7.70 -3.63
C ALA A 90 -11.39 -7.09 -3.73
N ALA A 91 -12.16 -7.15 -2.64
CA ALA A 91 -13.49 -6.57 -2.59
C ALA A 91 -13.48 -5.04 -2.69
N GLY A 92 -12.52 -4.38 -2.02
CA GLY A 92 -12.31 -2.93 -2.14
C GLY A 92 -11.99 -2.50 -3.56
N LEU A 93 -11.09 -3.23 -4.23
CA LEU A 93 -10.72 -2.96 -5.62
C LEU A 93 -11.92 -3.14 -6.56
N ALA A 94 -12.71 -4.20 -6.38
CA ALA A 94 -13.94 -4.43 -7.15
C ALA A 94 -14.94 -3.28 -6.94
N ALA A 95 -15.12 -2.81 -5.70
CA ALA A 95 -15.99 -1.69 -5.39
C ALA A 95 -15.51 -0.38 -6.02
N ALA A 96 -14.21 -0.07 -5.97
CA ALA A 96 -13.63 1.09 -6.67
C ALA A 96 -13.90 1.03 -8.18
N ALA A 97 -13.66 -0.12 -8.80
CA ALA A 97 -13.84 -0.31 -10.23
C ALA A 97 -15.31 -0.14 -10.65
N MET A 98 -16.25 -0.75 -9.91
CA MET A 98 -17.68 -0.63 -10.19
C MET A 98 -18.19 0.80 -10.04
N VAL A 99 -17.80 1.50 -8.97
CA VAL A 99 -18.26 2.88 -8.75
C VAL A 99 -17.71 3.82 -9.82
N ARG A 100 -16.44 3.68 -10.21
CA ARG A 100 -15.83 4.48 -11.29
C ARG A 100 -16.34 4.14 -12.69
N GLN A 101 -16.94 2.97 -12.87
CA GLN A 101 -17.56 2.60 -14.14
C GLN A 101 -18.99 3.15 -14.25
N LEU A 102 -19.66 3.39 -13.12
CA LEU A 102 -21.03 3.88 -13.06
C LEU A 102 -21.14 5.41 -12.88
N PHE A 103 -20.10 6.05 -12.36
CA PHE A 103 -19.98 7.51 -12.12
C PHE A 103 -18.64 8.03 -12.61
#